data_AF-A0A497K6I2-F1
#
_entry.id   AF-A0A497K6I2-F1
#
_cell.length_a   1.000
_cell.length_b   1.000
_cell.length_c   1.000
_cell.angle_alpha   90.00
_cell.angle_beta   90.00
_cell.angle_gamma   90.00
#
_symmetry.space_group_name_H-M   'P 1'
#
loop_
_entity.id
_entity.type
_entity.pdbx_description
1 polymer ?
#
loop_
_entity_poly.entity_id
_entity_poly.type
_entity_poly.pdbx_seq_one_letter_code
_entity_poly.pdbx_strand_id
1 'polypeptide(L)'
;MTRPRRKIYEYGFAVDETRVHIKSDEKAAIREAVESIRSNRKRLVEYVRENPKFRYSLEPVEVEADSPEVVKVMAEAAEAARVGPMAAVAGALAEMAMEAMLRCGAKLALVEDGGEVSVSTDRPIHI
;
A
#
# COMPACT_ATOMS: atom_id res chain seq x y z
N MET A 1 -27.15 -5.64 21.36
CA MET A 1 -26.91 -4.26 20.88
C MET A 1 -26.27 -4.30 19.51
N THR A 2 -27.02 -3.97 18.45
CA THR A 2 -26.49 -3.79 17.10
C THR A 2 -25.70 -2.48 17.04
N ARG A 3 -24.39 -2.54 16.74
CA ARG A 3 -23.59 -1.32 16.52
C ARG A 3 -24.23 -0.52 15.37
N PRO A 4 -24.39 0.82 15.49
CA PRO A 4 -24.94 1.63 14.42
C PRO A 4 -24.10 1.48 13.14
N ARG A 5 -24.77 1.39 11.99
CA ARG A 5 -24.10 1.34 10.68
C ARG A 5 -23.34 2.65 10.47
N ARG A 6 -22.01 2.62 10.63
CA ARG A 6 -21.14 3.74 10.21
C ARG A 6 -21.24 3.93 8.70
N LYS A 7 -21.24 5.19 8.27
CA LYS A 7 -21.14 5.55 6.86
C LYS A 7 -19.76 5.10 6.35
N ILE A 8 -19.74 4.45 5.20
CA ILE A 8 -18.52 4.07 4.51
C ILE A 8 -18.34 5.05 3.35
N TYR A 9 -17.15 5.62 3.26
CA TYR A 9 -16.68 6.42 2.14
C TYR A 9 -15.84 5.52 1.23
N GLU A 10 -15.87 5.82 -0.05
CA GLU A 10 -15.22 5.03 -1.08
C GLU A 10 -14.63 5.97 -2.12
N TYR A 11 -13.45 5.65 -2.61
CA TYR A 11 -12.77 6.40 -3.66
C TYR A 11 -11.88 5.47 -4.46
N GLY A 12 -11.83 5.66 -5.77
CA GLY A 12 -10.93 4.93 -6.66
C GLY A 12 -10.23 5.86 -7.61
N PHE A 13 -8.99 5.55 -7.95
CA PHE A 13 -8.21 6.30 -8.92
C PHE A 13 -7.18 5.39 -9.60
N ALA A 14 -6.65 5.86 -10.73
CA ALA A 14 -5.55 5.21 -11.42
C ALA A 14 -4.43 6.21 -11.70
N VAL A 15 -3.18 5.76 -11.57
CA VAL A 15 -1.96 6.47 -11.96
C VAL A 15 -1.02 5.46 -12.60
N ASP A 16 -0.79 5.61 -13.91
CA ASP A 16 -0.04 4.65 -14.74
C ASP A 16 -0.56 3.20 -14.55
N GLU A 17 0.27 2.29 -14.04
CA GLU A 17 -0.08 0.89 -13.76
C GLU A 17 -0.79 0.67 -12.42
N THR A 18 -0.79 1.67 -11.52
CA THR A 18 -1.42 1.58 -10.19
C THR A 18 -2.90 1.92 -10.31
N ARG A 19 -3.79 1.01 -9.90
CA ARG A 19 -5.25 1.18 -9.99
C ARG A 19 -5.87 0.74 -8.67
N VAL A 20 -6.26 1.74 -7.89
CA VAL A 20 -6.57 1.54 -6.48
C VAL A 20 -8.03 1.82 -6.17
N HIS A 21 -8.53 1.07 -5.19
CA HIS A 21 -9.85 1.24 -4.62
C HIS A 21 -9.76 1.29 -3.10
N ILE A 22 -10.30 2.34 -2.50
CA ILE A 22 -10.12 2.67 -1.08
C ILE A 22 -11.49 2.76 -0.42
N LYS A 23 -11.66 2.11 0.73
CA LYS A 23 -12.83 2.23 1.60
C LYS A 23 -12.44 2.59 3.02
N SER A 24 -13.16 3.54 3.61
CA SER A 24 -12.96 3.88 5.03
C SER A 24 -14.23 4.41 5.70
N ASP A 25 -14.33 4.29 7.02
CA ASP A 25 -15.33 5.00 7.81
C ASP A 25 -14.96 6.47 8.08
N GLU A 26 -13.79 6.93 7.62
CA GLU A 26 -13.31 8.31 7.76
C GLU A 26 -12.90 8.94 6.41
N LYS A 27 -13.54 10.05 6.02
CA LYS A 27 -13.25 10.73 4.74
C LYS A 27 -11.84 11.34 4.70
N ALA A 28 -11.33 11.80 5.84
CA ALA A 28 -9.97 12.33 5.92
C ALA A 28 -8.92 11.24 5.65
N ALA A 29 -9.18 10.02 6.13
CA ALA A 29 -8.32 8.87 5.93
C ALA A 29 -8.14 8.54 4.44
N ILE A 30 -9.22 8.60 3.64
CA ILE A 30 -9.12 8.40 2.18
C ILE A 30 -8.12 9.38 1.54
N ARG A 31 -8.09 10.64 1.99
CA ARG A 31 -7.14 11.62 1.44
C ARG A 31 -5.69 11.27 1.78
N GLU A 32 -5.44 10.84 3.02
CA GLU A 32 -4.11 10.39 3.44
C GLU A 32 -3.66 9.11 2.71
N ALA A 33 -4.59 8.18 2.43
CA ALA A 33 -4.29 7.01 1.60
C ALA A 33 -3.87 7.40 0.18
N VAL A 34 -4.61 8.31 -0.47
CA VAL A 34 -4.27 8.81 -1.81
C VAL A 34 -2.88 9.46 -1.84
N GLU A 35 -2.56 10.28 -0.84
CA GLU A 35 -1.26 10.94 -0.75
C GLU A 35 -0.13 9.95 -0.45
N SER A 36 -0.37 8.97 0.43
CA SER A 36 0.57 7.88 0.71
C SER A 36 0.91 7.10 -0.57
N ILE A 37 -0.09 6.72 -1.37
CA ILE A 37 0.12 5.98 -2.62
C ILE A 37 0.94 6.81 -3.61
N ARG A 38 0.58 8.08 -3.81
CA ARG A 38 1.28 8.97 -4.76
C ARG A 38 2.73 9.21 -4.36
N SER A 39 2.97 9.52 -3.09
CA SER A 39 4.31 9.82 -2.59
C SER A 39 5.22 8.59 -2.61
N ASN A 40 4.73 7.42 -2.18
CA ASN A 40 5.50 6.18 -2.21
C ASN A 40 5.74 5.68 -3.64
N ARG A 41 4.74 5.75 -4.53
CA ARG A 41 4.94 5.43 -5.95
C ARG A 41 6.03 6.31 -6.57
N LYS A 42 5.99 7.63 -6.32
CA LYS A 42 7.01 8.56 -6.83
C LYS A 42 8.40 8.17 -6.35
N ARG A 43 8.57 7.93 -5.05
CA ARG A 43 9.84 7.50 -4.44
C ARG A 43 10.35 6.19 -5.03
N LEU A 44 9.46 5.22 -5.22
CA LEU A 44 9.81 3.95 -5.86
C LEU A 44 10.29 4.16 -7.29
N VAL A 45 9.55 4.92 -8.10
CA VAL A 45 9.90 5.21 -9.50
C VAL A 45 11.26 5.91 -9.59
N GLU A 46 11.55 6.86 -8.70
CA GLU A 46 12.86 7.51 -8.61
C GLU A 46 13.96 6.51 -8.24
N TYR A 47 13.75 5.70 -7.19
CA TYR A 47 14.73 4.72 -6.73
C TYR A 47 15.09 3.68 -7.80
N VAL A 48 14.09 3.10 -8.48
CA VAL A 48 14.33 2.04 -9.47
C VAL A 48 14.97 2.53 -10.77
N ARG A 49 14.97 3.84 -11.03
CA ARG A 49 15.73 4.43 -12.15
C ARG A 49 17.23 4.38 -11.89
N GLU A 50 17.64 4.60 -10.65
CA GLU A 50 19.04 4.60 -10.23
C GLU A 50 19.53 3.22 -9.80
N ASN A 51 18.60 2.30 -9.50
CA ASN A 51 18.89 0.94 -9.01
C ASN A 51 18.32 -0.17 -9.92
N PRO A 52 18.89 -0.41 -11.12
CA PRO A 52 18.40 -1.43 -12.06
C PRO A 52 18.33 -2.84 -11.48
N LYS A 53 19.25 -3.20 -10.57
CA LYS A 53 19.23 -4.51 -9.90
C LYS A 53 17.93 -4.72 -9.13
N PHE A 54 17.48 -3.70 -8.39
CA PHE A 54 16.22 -3.75 -7.65
C PHE A 54 15.01 -3.89 -8.60
N ARG A 55 15.05 -3.22 -9.75
CA ARG A 55 13.96 -3.23 -10.75
C ARG A 55 13.79 -4.57 -11.45
N TYR A 56 14.89 -5.26 -11.77
CA TYR A 56 14.86 -6.40 -12.68
C TYR A 56 15.20 -7.74 -12.04
N SER A 57 15.68 -7.75 -10.79
CA SER A 57 15.96 -8.99 -10.09
C SER A 57 14.69 -9.83 -9.94
N LEU A 58 14.83 -11.14 -10.12
CA LEU A 58 13.82 -12.15 -9.79
C LEU A 58 14.14 -12.84 -8.44
N GLU A 59 15.24 -12.43 -7.81
CA GLU A 59 15.72 -12.88 -6.51
C GLU A 59 15.73 -11.70 -5.52
N PRO A 60 15.77 -11.95 -4.21
CA PRO A 60 15.86 -10.90 -3.21
C PRO A 60 17.04 -9.96 -3.44
N VAL A 61 16.86 -8.70 -3.05
CA VAL A 61 17.87 -7.65 -3.20
C VAL A 61 17.97 -6.90 -1.88
N GLU A 62 19.15 -6.95 -1.25
CA GLU A 62 19.47 -6.13 -0.09
C GLU A 62 19.49 -4.64 -0.49
N VAL A 63 19.05 -3.79 0.43
CA VAL A 63 18.96 -2.33 0.22
C VAL A 63 19.58 -1.60 1.40
N GLU A 64 20.10 -0.40 1.12
CA GLU A 64 20.74 0.43 2.14
C GLU A 64 19.74 0.90 3.20
N ALA A 65 20.21 1.11 4.43
CA ALA A 65 19.37 1.49 5.56
C ALA A 65 18.66 2.86 5.37
N ASP A 66 19.25 3.75 4.56
CA ASP A 66 18.71 5.06 4.21
C ASP A 66 17.80 5.05 2.95
N SER A 67 17.54 3.87 2.38
CA SER A 67 16.61 3.70 1.27
C SER A 67 15.19 4.17 1.63
N PRO A 68 14.39 4.63 0.63
CA PRO A 68 13.00 5.00 0.87
C PRO A 68 12.20 3.89 1.55
N GLU A 69 11.24 4.25 2.41
CA GLU A 69 10.49 3.26 3.20
C GLU A 69 9.82 2.19 2.35
N VAL A 70 9.16 2.58 1.25
CA VAL A 70 8.54 1.65 0.30
C VAL A 70 9.52 0.62 -0.26
N VAL A 71 10.78 1.02 -0.48
CA VAL A 71 11.84 0.14 -0.99
C VAL A 71 12.23 -0.89 0.06
N LYS A 72 12.38 -0.48 1.32
CA LYS A 72 12.69 -1.38 2.44
C LYS A 72 11.58 -2.39 2.67
N VAL A 73 10.33 -1.92 2.74
CA VAL A 73 9.15 -2.80 2.87
C VAL A 73 9.09 -3.83 1.74
N MET A 74 9.33 -3.41 0.49
CA MET A 74 9.38 -4.32 -0.65
C MET A 74 10.54 -5.32 -0.57
N ALA A 75 11.73 -4.88 -0.13
CA ALA A 75 12.89 -5.76 0.03
C ALA A 75 12.65 -6.84 1.09
N GLU A 76 12.07 -6.45 2.23
CA GLU A 76 11.70 -7.38 3.31
C GLU A 76 10.66 -8.41 2.86
N ALA A 77 9.61 -7.98 2.16
CA ALA A 77 8.60 -8.87 1.61
C ALA A 77 9.18 -9.83 0.56
N ALA A 78 10.08 -9.34 -0.29
CA ALA A 78 10.73 -10.11 -1.32
C ALA A 78 11.69 -11.17 -0.76
N GLU A 79 12.43 -10.83 0.30
CA GLU A 79 13.28 -11.76 1.04
C GLU A 79 12.44 -12.91 1.65
N ALA A 80 11.35 -12.56 2.33
CA ALA A 80 10.46 -13.54 2.95
C ALA A 80 9.84 -14.51 1.92
N ALA A 81 9.48 -14.01 0.73
CA ALA A 81 8.86 -14.79 -0.33
C ALA A 81 9.88 -15.41 -1.33
N ARG A 82 11.17 -15.08 -1.22
CA ARG A 82 12.25 -15.51 -2.15
C ARG A 82 11.96 -15.14 -3.61
N VAL A 83 11.57 -13.89 -3.83
CA VAL A 83 11.27 -13.34 -5.16
C VAL A 83 11.99 -12.00 -5.36
N GLY A 84 11.87 -11.42 -6.55
CA GLY A 84 12.32 -10.07 -6.84
C GLY A 84 11.51 -8.99 -6.12
N PRO A 85 12.10 -7.85 -5.73
CA PRO A 85 11.38 -6.76 -5.04
C PRO A 85 10.15 -6.23 -5.78
N MET A 86 10.20 -6.19 -7.12
CA MET A 86 9.08 -5.69 -7.92
C MET A 86 7.82 -6.58 -7.86
N ALA A 87 7.92 -7.80 -7.33
CA ALA A 87 6.75 -8.63 -7.07
C ALA A 87 5.88 -8.13 -5.89
N ALA A 88 6.42 -7.23 -5.04
CA ALA A 88 5.75 -6.74 -3.84
C ALA A 88 5.09 -5.36 -3.99
N VAL A 89 5.13 -4.74 -5.18
CA VAL A 89 4.76 -3.31 -5.38
C VAL A 89 3.33 -3.00 -4.92
N ALA A 90 2.33 -3.72 -5.45
CA ALA A 90 0.93 -3.43 -5.19
C ALA A 90 0.58 -3.63 -3.70
N GLY A 91 1.04 -4.75 -3.12
CA GLY A 91 0.87 -5.04 -1.70
C GLY A 91 1.52 -3.99 -0.80
N ALA A 92 2.76 -3.58 -1.09
CA ALA A 92 3.46 -2.56 -0.31
C ALA A 92 2.76 -1.19 -0.37
N LEU A 93 2.30 -0.77 -1.55
CA LEU A 93 1.54 0.48 -1.69
C LEU A 93 0.20 0.42 -0.95
N ALA A 94 -0.51 -0.71 -1.04
CA ALA A 94 -1.78 -0.91 -0.32
C ALA A 94 -1.59 -0.88 1.20
N GLU A 95 -0.56 -1.55 1.72
CA GLU A 95 -0.23 -1.59 3.16
C GLU A 95 0.10 -0.19 3.70
N MET A 96 1.04 0.51 3.06
CA MET A 96 1.44 1.86 3.50
C MET A 96 0.29 2.87 3.44
N ALA A 97 -0.67 2.68 2.53
CA ALA A 97 -1.87 3.49 2.43
C ALA A 97 -2.89 3.15 3.52
N MET A 98 -3.08 1.86 3.82
CA MET A 98 -3.89 1.41 4.95
C MET A 98 -3.34 1.96 6.27
N GLU A 99 -2.03 1.86 6.51
CA GLU A 99 -1.40 2.41 7.71
C GLU A 99 -1.59 3.93 7.83
N ALA A 100 -1.53 4.65 6.71
CA ALA A 100 -1.81 6.09 6.69
C ALA A 100 -3.26 6.38 7.14
N MET A 101 -4.23 5.56 6.73
CA MET A 101 -5.60 5.67 7.21
C MET A 101 -5.74 5.37 8.70
N LEU A 102 -5.05 4.35 9.20
CA LEU A 102 -5.07 3.99 10.62
C LEU A 102 -4.50 5.11 11.50
N ARG A 103 -3.47 5.83 11.03
CA ARG A 103 -2.95 7.03 11.72
C ARG A 103 -3.97 8.16 11.82
N CYS A 104 -5.00 8.18 10.96
CA CYS A 104 -6.14 9.10 11.07
C CYS A 104 -7.25 8.63 12.02
N GLY A 105 -7.10 7.48 12.65
CA GLY A 105 -8.13 6.90 13.53
C GLY A 105 -9.27 6.19 12.79
N ALA A 106 -9.09 5.88 11.50
CA ALA A 106 -10.03 5.04 10.76
C ALA A 106 -10.15 3.67 11.45
N LYS A 107 -11.38 3.15 11.60
CA LYS A 107 -11.62 1.79 12.11
C LYS A 107 -11.99 0.82 11.01
N LEU A 108 -12.27 1.33 9.82
CA LEU A 108 -12.23 0.60 8.56
C LEU A 108 -11.21 1.29 7.67
N ALA A 109 -10.18 0.56 7.29
CA ALA A 109 -9.14 0.99 6.36
C ALA A 109 -8.94 -0.15 5.38
N LEU A 110 -9.44 -0.02 4.15
CA LEU A 110 -9.29 -1.02 3.10
C LEU A 110 -8.70 -0.34 1.86
N VAL A 111 -7.63 -0.92 1.33
CA VAL A 111 -7.02 -0.52 0.07
C VAL A 111 -6.84 -1.77 -0.77
N GLU A 112 -7.41 -1.74 -1.97
CA GLU A 112 -7.15 -2.70 -3.05
C GLU A 112 -6.28 -1.99 -4.09
N ASP A 113 -5.23 -2.65 -4.57
CA ASP A 113 -4.44 -2.24 -5.74
C ASP A 113 -4.35 -3.44 -6.69
N GLY A 114 -5.23 -3.50 -7.69
CA GLY A 114 -5.30 -4.66 -8.59
C GLY A 114 -5.70 -5.96 -7.89
N GLY A 115 -4.75 -6.89 -7.73
CA GLY A 115 -4.99 -8.21 -7.13
C GLY A 115 -4.72 -8.26 -5.62
N GLU A 116 -4.15 -7.19 -5.06
CA GLU A 116 -3.67 -7.12 -3.69
C GLU A 116 -4.61 -6.28 -2.83
N VAL A 117 -4.89 -6.75 -1.61
CA VAL A 117 -5.75 -6.06 -0.64
C VAL A 117 -5.03 -5.96 0.70
N SER A 118 -4.92 -4.73 1.23
CA SER A 118 -4.56 -4.48 2.62
C SER A 118 -5.79 -3.96 3.37
N VAL A 119 -6.08 -4.55 4.54
CA VAL A 119 -7.30 -4.25 5.28
C VAL A 119 -7.16 -4.38 6.79
N SER A 120 -7.71 -3.38 7.50
CA SER A 120 -7.90 -3.38 8.95
C SER A 120 -9.30 -2.90 9.29
N THR A 121 -10.00 -3.66 10.14
CA THR A 121 -11.41 -3.45 10.43
C THR A 121 -11.83 -3.98 11.80
N ASP A 122 -12.77 -3.28 12.46
CA ASP A 122 -13.39 -3.73 13.73
C ASP A 122 -14.58 -4.71 13.54
N ARG A 123 -14.79 -5.20 12.31
CA ARG A 123 -15.93 -6.04 11.91
C ARG A 123 -15.54 -7.08 10.84
N PRO A 124 -16.25 -8.21 10.77
CA PRO A 124 -16.10 -9.17 9.68
C PRO A 124 -16.34 -8.54 8.31
N ILE A 125 -15.56 -8.97 7.34
CA ILE A 125 -15.67 -8.60 5.92
C ILE A 125 -15.58 -9.86 5.07
N HIS A 126 -16.07 -9.75 3.83
CA HIS A 126 -15.82 -10.72 2.78
C HIS A 126 -14.93 -10.03 1.75
N ILE A 127 -13.80 -10.67 1.46
CA ILE A 127 -12.87 -10.27 0.40
C ILE A 127 -13.16 -11.17 -0.79
#